data_AF-A0A921IIM1-F1
#
_entry.id   AF-A0A921IIM1-F1
#
_cell.length_a   1.000
_cell.length_b   1.000
_cell.length_c   1.000
_cell.angle_alpha   90.00
_cell.angle_beta   90.00
_cell.angle_gamma   90.00
#
_symmetry.space_group_name_H-M   'P 1'
#
loop_
_entity.id
_entity.type
_entity.pdbx_description
1 polymer ?
#
loop_
_entity_poly.entity_id
_entity_poly.type
_entity_poly.pdbx_seq_one_letter_code
_entity_poly.pdbx_strand_id
1 'polypeptide(L)'
;MSQTFHSLYRTRLARGHWRGKVRPILVNHWEATYFDFTQEKLLTLAAKAKELGIELFVLDDGWFAHRDSDRGGLGDWEINYRKLPGGLKGFGEALNRMGLDFGLWIEPEMVSADSRLWAEHPDWVLGLPGERPHPGRHQYLLDMGNPAVVDYLYGRLEALLADAPVCYIKWDMNRSISDAWSRTTDPAAQGTVLHRYILGVYALYERLT
;
A
#
# COMPACT_ATOMS: atom_id res chain seq x y z
N MET A 1 32.98 -4.63 -10.33
CA MET A 1 31.77 -4.14 -11.02
C MET A 1 30.64 -3.79 -10.03
N SER A 2 30.15 -4.72 -9.21
CA SER A 2 29.01 -4.46 -8.29
C SER A 2 29.26 -3.30 -7.31
N GLN A 3 30.46 -3.21 -6.73
CA GLN A 3 30.83 -2.12 -5.81
C GLN A 3 30.71 -0.72 -6.44
N THR A 4 30.98 -0.60 -7.75
CA THR A 4 30.81 0.66 -8.49
C THR A 4 29.34 1.07 -8.53
N PHE A 5 28.45 0.13 -8.87
CA PHE A 5 27.01 0.37 -8.85
C PHE A 5 26.49 0.65 -7.44
N HIS A 6 26.96 -0.08 -6.41
CA HIS A 6 26.56 0.16 -5.02
C HIS A 6 26.93 1.59 -4.58
N SER A 7 28.14 2.05 -4.92
CA SER A 7 28.59 3.40 -4.61
C SER A 7 27.75 4.46 -5.34
N LEU A 8 27.55 4.29 -6.65
CA LEU A 8 26.73 5.18 -7.46
C LEU A 8 25.30 5.29 -6.91
N TYR A 9 24.63 4.15 -6.69
CA TYR A 9 23.24 4.16 -6.25
C TYR A 9 23.07 4.75 -4.85
N ARG A 10 23.98 4.42 -3.91
CA ARG A 10 23.92 4.95 -2.54
C ARG A 10 24.20 6.45 -2.45
N THR A 11 25.02 7.00 -3.36
CA THR A 11 25.50 8.40 -3.24
C THR A 11 24.90 9.37 -4.26
N ARG A 12 24.31 8.86 -5.36
CA ARG A 12 23.82 9.67 -6.49
C ARG A 12 22.42 9.30 -7.00
N LEU A 13 21.85 8.14 -6.65
CA LEU A 13 20.49 7.76 -7.09
C LEU A 13 19.48 7.76 -5.94
N ALA A 14 19.76 7.03 -4.85
CA ALA A 14 18.89 7.00 -3.69
C ALA A 14 18.75 8.41 -3.08
N ARG A 15 17.53 8.76 -2.70
CA ARG A 15 17.14 10.07 -2.14
C ARG A 15 16.50 9.88 -0.75
N GLY A 16 16.22 11.00 -0.09
CA GLY A 16 15.41 11.01 1.12
C GLY A 16 16.17 10.68 2.43
N HIS A 17 15.40 10.76 3.51
CA HIS A 17 15.86 10.70 4.90
C HIS A 17 16.70 9.45 5.23
N TRP A 18 16.37 8.31 4.63
CA TRP A 18 16.92 6.99 4.97
C TRP A 18 18.21 6.62 4.22
N ARG A 19 18.65 7.41 3.23
CA ARG A 19 19.79 7.05 2.37
C ARG A 19 21.06 6.70 3.15
N GLY A 20 21.41 7.54 4.13
CA GLY A 20 22.62 7.43 4.94
C GLY A 20 22.43 6.83 6.33
N LYS A 21 21.21 6.39 6.67
CA LYS A 21 20.87 5.89 8.02
C LYS A 21 20.90 4.37 8.08
N VAL A 22 21.18 3.83 9.26
CA VAL A 22 20.92 2.42 9.56
C VAL A 22 19.40 2.19 9.53
N ARG A 23 18.96 1.05 9.01
CA ARG A 23 17.53 0.71 8.92
C ARG A 23 17.13 0.00 10.21
N PRO A 24 15.91 0.24 10.72
CA PRO A 24 15.46 -0.40 11.95
C PRO A 24 15.31 -1.92 11.76
N ILE A 25 15.58 -2.67 12.82
CA ILE A 25 15.22 -4.08 12.92
C ILE A 25 13.71 -4.12 13.19
N LEU A 26 12.97 -4.76 12.28
CA LEU A 26 11.51 -4.77 12.31
C LEU A 26 10.93 -6.15 12.58
N VAL A 27 9.70 -6.17 13.10
CA VAL A 27 8.80 -7.32 13.05
C VAL A 27 7.62 -6.99 12.15
N ASN A 28 7.22 -7.93 11.31
CA ASN A 28 6.04 -7.83 10.46
C ASN A 28 5.10 -8.98 10.81
N HIS A 29 3.81 -8.69 11.01
CA HIS A 29 2.86 -9.68 11.49
C HIS A 29 2.27 -10.60 10.41
N TRP A 30 2.59 -10.40 9.12
CA TRP A 30 1.99 -11.12 7.99
C TRP A 30 1.98 -12.65 8.17
N GLU A 31 3.13 -13.30 8.28
CA GLU A 31 3.17 -14.76 8.45
C GLU A 31 2.79 -15.22 9.87
N ALA A 32 2.78 -14.29 10.84
CA ALA A 32 2.41 -14.60 12.22
C ALA A 32 0.89 -14.78 12.39
N THR A 33 0.09 -14.08 11.58
CA THR A 33 -1.37 -14.09 11.74
C THR A 33 -2.16 -14.17 10.44
N TYR A 34 -1.55 -13.84 9.30
CA TYR A 34 -2.26 -13.47 8.08
C TYR A 34 -3.39 -12.49 8.42
N PHE A 35 -4.61 -12.74 7.92
CA PHE A 35 -5.78 -11.92 8.19
C PHE A 35 -6.43 -12.17 9.56
N ASP A 36 -6.04 -13.22 10.29
CA ASP A 36 -6.62 -13.60 11.59
C ASP A 36 -5.93 -12.87 12.76
N PHE A 37 -6.28 -11.60 12.93
CA PHE A 37 -5.78 -10.80 14.04
C PHE A 37 -6.84 -9.88 14.66
N THR A 38 -6.55 -9.48 15.89
CA THR A 38 -7.19 -8.40 16.63
C THR A 38 -6.10 -7.46 17.15
N GLN A 39 -6.47 -6.23 17.52
CA GLN A 39 -5.55 -5.28 18.13
C GLN A 39 -4.79 -5.88 19.33
N GLU A 40 -5.48 -6.65 20.19
CA GLU A 40 -4.88 -7.28 21.38
C GLU A 40 -3.80 -8.31 21.01
N LYS A 41 -4.07 -9.16 20.01
CA LYS A 41 -3.10 -10.16 19.51
C LYS A 41 -1.84 -9.47 18.97
N LEU A 42 -2.01 -8.37 18.24
CA LEU A 42 -0.89 -7.59 17.70
C LEU A 42 -0.10 -6.87 18.78
N LEU A 43 -0.75 -6.28 19.79
CA LEU A 43 -0.06 -5.63 20.90
C LEU A 43 0.71 -6.63 21.77
N THR A 44 0.21 -7.86 21.91
CA THR A 44 0.94 -8.94 22.58
C THR A 44 2.21 -9.31 21.81
N LEU A 45 2.12 -9.44 20.48
CA LEU A 45 3.28 -9.66 19.62
C LEU A 45 4.29 -8.50 19.72
N ALA A 46 3.80 -7.26 19.72
CA ALA A 46 4.63 -6.06 19.83
C ALA A 46 5.39 -6.01 21.16
N ALA A 47 4.73 -6.32 22.29
CA ALA A 47 5.39 -6.38 23.59
C ALA A 47 6.54 -7.39 23.61
N LYS A 48 6.34 -8.59 23.02
CA LYS A 48 7.40 -9.59 22.87
C LYS A 48 8.51 -9.17 21.93
N ALA A 49 8.18 -8.52 20.82
CA ALA A 49 9.18 -7.94 19.93
C ALA A 49 10.05 -6.90 20.66
N LYS A 50 9.45 -6.07 21.51
CA LYS A 50 10.18 -5.09 22.31
C LYS A 50 11.14 -5.72 23.32
N GLU A 51 10.74 -6.79 23.99
CA GLU A 51 11.61 -7.58 24.89
C GLU A 51 12.86 -8.10 24.15
N LEU A 52 12.74 -8.38 22.86
CA LEU A 52 13.84 -8.85 21.99
C LEU A 52 14.67 -7.71 21.36
N GLY A 53 14.35 -6.44 21.66
CA GLY A 53 15.07 -5.29 21.12
C GLY A 53 14.68 -4.89 19.69
N ILE A 54 13.53 -5.37 19.18
CA ILE A 54 12.97 -4.88 17.91
C ILE A 54 12.62 -3.39 18.02
N GLU A 55 12.77 -2.67 16.91
CA GLU A 55 12.67 -1.21 16.84
C GLU A 55 11.37 -0.75 16.15
N LEU A 56 10.89 -1.51 15.15
CA LEU A 56 9.75 -1.15 14.30
C LEU A 56 8.74 -2.31 14.21
N PHE A 57 7.46 -2.02 14.43
CA PHE A 57 6.36 -2.96 14.18
C PHE A 57 5.62 -2.59 12.88
N VAL A 58 5.48 -3.55 11.96
CA VAL A 58 4.77 -3.35 10.69
C VAL A 58 3.41 -4.06 10.70
N LEU A 59 2.35 -3.24 10.63
CA LEU A 59 0.99 -3.69 10.36
C LEU A 59 0.82 -3.93 8.85
N ASP A 60 1.03 -5.19 8.46
CA ASP A 60 0.71 -5.77 7.17
C ASP A 60 -0.80 -5.88 6.84
N ASP A 61 -1.15 -6.56 5.75
CA ASP A 61 -2.49 -6.64 5.17
C ASP A 61 -3.59 -7.08 6.17
N GLY A 62 -4.82 -6.62 5.94
CA GLY A 62 -6.01 -6.95 6.75
C GLY A 62 -6.50 -5.87 7.73
N TRP A 63 -5.83 -4.72 7.80
CA TRP A 63 -6.19 -3.61 8.70
C TRP A 63 -7.36 -2.76 8.21
N PHE A 64 -7.71 -2.85 6.94
CA PHE A 64 -8.77 -2.08 6.30
C PHE A 64 -10.06 -2.89 6.12
N ALA A 65 -11.17 -2.19 5.88
CA ALA A 65 -12.51 -2.73 5.82
C ALA A 65 -12.63 -3.82 4.75
N HIS A 66 -13.46 -4.84 5.01
CA HIS A 66 -13.71 -5.98 4.12
C HIS A 66 -12.46 -6.81 3.76
N ARG A 67 -11.36 -6.66 4.50
CA ARG A 67 -10.09 -7.37 4.29
C ARG A 67 -9.86 -8.50 5.31
N ASP A 68 -10.76 -9.47 5.30
CA ASP A 68 -10.62 -10.71 6.08
C ASP A 68 -9.99 -11.86 5.28
N SER A 69 -9.77 -11.65 3.99
CA SER A 69 -9.01 -12.50 3.07
C SER A 69 -8.48 -11.66 1.91
N ASP A 70 -7.76 -12.27 0.97
CA ASP A 70 -7.27 -11.61 -0.24
C ASP A 70 -8.36 -11.34 -1.31
N ARG A 71 -9.63 -11.61 -1.00
CA ARG A 71 -10.75 -11.56 -1.96
C ARG A 71 -11.53 -10.24 -2.00
N GLY A 72 -11.21 -9.27 -1.15
CA GLY A 72 -11.97 -8.01 -1.04
C GLY A 72 -11.18 -6.87 -0.40
N GLY A 73 -11.81 -5.69 -0.32
CA GLY A 73 -11.35 -4.52 0.42
C GLY A 73 -10.37 -3.57 -0.30
N LEU A 74 -9.70 -3.98 -1.39
CA LEU A 74 -8.74 -3.10 -2.07
C LEU A 74 -9.45 -1.94 -2.78
N GLY A 75 -8.88 -0.74 -2.65
CA GLY A 75 -9.34 0.50 -3.29
C GLY A 75 -9.98 1.52 -2.33
N ASP A 76 -10.66 1.06 -1.28
CA ASP A 76 -11.42 1.95 -0.39
C ASP A 76 -10.58 2.49 0.78
N TRP A 77 -9.52 1.77 1.20
CA TRP A 77 -8.58 2.18 2.26
C TRP A 77 -9.25 2.72 3.55
N GLU A 78 -10.38 2.12 3.95
CA GLU A 78 -11.10 2.49 5.18
C GLU A 78 -10.67 1.63 6.36
N ILE A 79 -10.51 2.18 7.55
CA ILE A 79 -10.02 1.43 8.71
C ILE A 79 -11.06 0.38 9.16
N ASN A 80 -10.62 -0.84 9.44
CA ASN A 80 -11.47 -1.86 10.06
C ASN A 80 -11.51 -1.71 11.58
N TYR A 81 -12.46 -0.90 12.08
CA TYR A 81 -12.63 -0.68 13.52
C TYR A 81 -13.04 -1.93 14.32
N ARG A 82 -13.49 -3.01 13.67
CA ARG A 82 -13.72 -4.30 14.36
C ARG A 82 -12.39 -4.95 14.77
N LYS A 83 -11.37 -4.85 13.92
CA LYS A 83 -10.01 -5.35 14.22
C LYS A 83 -9.18 -4.36 15.02
N LEU A 84 -9.38 -3.06 14.77
CA LEU A 84 -8.64 -1.94 15.38
C LEU A 84 -9.60 -0.90 15.99
N PRO A 85 -10.15 -1.15 17.19
CA PRO A 85 -11.15 -0.26 17.80
C PRO A 85 -10.69 1.19 17.99
N GLY A 86 -9.39 1.42 18.22
CA GLY A 86 -8.79 2.77 18.32
C GLY A 86 -8.32 3.34 16.99
N GLY A 87 -8.59 2.66 15.88
CA GLY A 87 -8.04 2.95 14.56
C GLY A 87 -6.51 2.84 14.50
N LEU A 88 -5.93 3.31 13.37
CA LEU A 88 -4.48 3.31 13.16
C LEU A 88 -3.76 4.23 14.15
N LYS A 89 -4.38 5.37 14.50
CA LYS A 89 -3.86 6.31 15.50
C LYS A 89 -3.69 5.65 16.86
N GLY A 90 -4.78 5.08 17.40
CA GLY A 90 -4.74 4.44 18.72
C GLY A 90 -3.77 3.27 18.79
N PHE A 91 -3.67 2.50 17.69
CA PHE A 91 -2.69 1.42 17.58
C PHE A 91 -1.25 1.93 17.53
N GLY A 92 -0.95 2.89 16.66
CA GLY A 92 0.38 3.50 16.55
C GLY A 92 0.84 4.18 17.84
N GLU A 93 -0.05 4.91 18.52
CA GLU A 93 0.24 5.51 19.82
C GLU A 93 0.53 4.45 20.90
N ALA A 94 -0.15 3.30 20.86
CA ALA A 94 0.13 2.19 21.76
C ALA A 94 1.53 1.58 21.51
N LEU A 95 1.93 1.41 20.25
CA LEU A 95 3.29 0.98 19.89
C LEU A 95 4.34 1.99 20.36
N ASN A 96 4.12 3.28 20.11
CA ASN A 96 5.04 4.34 20.52
C ASN A 96 5.22 4.40 22.04
N ARG A 97 4.15 4.17 22.82
CA ARG A 97 4.24 4.07 24.30
C ARG A 97 5.10 2.88 24.76
N MET A 98 5.21 1.82 23.96
CA MET A 98 6.12 0.69 24.21
C MET A 98 7.55 0.97 23.71
N GLY A 99 7.78 2.11 23.05
CA GLY A 99 9.05 2.46 22.42
C GLY A 99 9.30 1.66 21.13
N LEU A 100 8.25 1.33 20.39
CA LEU A 100 8.32 0.78 19.04
C LEU A 100 7.81 1.81 18.03
N ASP A 101 8.53 1.96 16.92
CA ASP A 101 8.06 2.70 15.77
C ASP A 101 6.92 1.95 15.06
N PHE A 102 6.11 2.69 14.28
CA PHE A 102 4.94 2.13 13.59
C PHE A 102 5.09 2.19 12.06
N GLY A 103 4.95 1.02 11.42
CA GLY A 103 4.91 0.86 9.98
C GLY A 103 3.59 0.28 9.49
N LEU A 104 3.18 0.64 8.26
CA LEU A 104 1.91 0.24 7.67
C LEU A 104 2.07 -0.31 6.25
N TRP A 105 1.27 -1.31 5.89
CA TRP A 105 1.20 -1.84 4.53
C TRP A 105 0.10 -1.18 3.70
N ILE A 106 0.38 -0.95 2.41
CA ILE A 106 -0.58 -0.48 1.40
C ILE A 106 -0.30 -1.16 0.04
N GLU A 107 -1.29 -1.15 -0.84
CA GLU A 107 -1.21 -1.67 -2.23
C GLU A 107 -2.08 -0.80 -3.17
N PRO A 108 -1.71 0.48 -3.37
CA PRO A 108 -2.61 1.48 -3.91
C PRO A 108 -2.98 1.30 -5.38
N GLU A 109 -2.19 0.58 -6.18
CA GLU A 109 -2.53 0.33 -7.59
C GLU A 109 -3.68 -0.66 -7.80
N MET A 110 -4.21 -1.29 -6.74
CA MET A 110 -5.16 -2.39 -6.86
C MET A 110 -6.56 -2.04 -6.38
N VAL A 111 -7.52 -2.75 -6.95
CA VAL A 111 -8.94 -2.63 -6.59
C VAL A 111 -9.62 -4.00 -6.59
N SER A 112 -10.55 -4.19 -5.65
CA SER A 112 -11.42 -5.37 -5.59
C SER A 112 -12.74 -5.10 -6.31
N ALA A 113 -13.33 -6.11 -6.96
CA ALA A 113 -14.58 -5.94 -7.71
C ALA A 113 -15.80 -5.62 -6.84
N ASP A 114 -15.73 -5.89 -5.53
CA ASP A 114 -16.77 -5.60 -4.53
C ASP A 114 -16.53 -4.28 -3.78
N SER A 115 -15.50 -3.51 -4.15
CA SER A 115 -15.19 -2.21 -3.55
C SER A 115 -16.17 -1.12 -4.00
N ARG A 116 -16.35 -0.09 -3.16
CA ARG A 116 -17.12 1.11 -3.52
C ARG A 116 -16.44 1.83 -4.69
N LEU A 117 -15.11 1.94 -4.65
CA LEU A 117 -14.32 2.53 -5.74
C LEU A 117 -14.64 1.91 -7.10
N TRP A 118 -14.72 0.57 -7.18
CA TRP A 118 -15.08 -0.11 -8.43
C TRP A 118 -16.50 0.25 -8.89
N ALA A 119 -17.45 0.25 -7.96
CA ALA A 119 -18.86 0.52 -8.27
C ALA A 119 -19.08 1.97 -8.75
N GLU A 120 -18.39 2.93 -8.14
CA GLU A 120 -18.51 4.36 -8.47
C GLU A 120 -17.68 4.75 -9.69
N HIS A 121 -16.53 4.11 -9.89
CA HIS A 121 -15.57 4.41 -10.96
C HIS A 121 -15.12 3.16 -11.73
N PRO A 122 -16.03 2.43 -12.41
CA PRO A 122 -15.67 1.23 -13.17
C PRO A 122 -14.78 1.51 -14.39
N ASP A 123 -14.71 2.77 -14.83
CA ASP A 123 -13.82 3.27 -15.88
C ASP A 123 -12.38 3.47 -15.41
N TRP A 124 -12.13 3.51 -14.10
CA TRP A 124 -10.78 3.62 -13.52
C TRP A 124 -10.04 2.29 -13.48
N VAL A 125 -10.67 1.19 -13.87
CA VAL A 125 -10.04 -0.13 -13.91
C VAL A 125 -9.49 -0.39 -15.30
N LEU A 126 -8.25 -0.85 -15.38
CA LEU A 126 -7.67 -1.33 -16.64
C LEU A 126 -8.48 -2.52 -17.18
N GLY A 127 -8.84 -2.44 -18.46
CA GLY A 127 -9.71 -3.43 -19.07
C GLY A 127 -10.18 -3.07 -20.47
N LEU A 128 -10.20 -4.09 -21.34
CA LEU A 128 -10.72 -3.96 -22.70
C LEU A 128 -12.19 -3.50 -22.69
N PRO A 129 -12.63 -2.71 -23.68
CA PRO A 129 -14.03 -2.31 -23.81
C PRO A 129 -14.95 -3.52 -24.00
N GLY A 130 -16.03 -3.59 -23.24
CA GLY A 130 -17.03 -4.67 -23.34
C GLY A 130 -16.61 -6.00 -22.71
N GLU A 131 -15.40 -6.11 -22.17
CA GLU A 131 -14.89 -7.32 -21.53
C GLU A 131 -14.69 -7.12 -20.03
N ARG A 132 -14.85 -8.22 -19.28
CA ARG A 132 -14.48 -8.24 -17.87
C ARG A 132 -12.97 -8.49 -17.79
N PRO A 133 -12.19 -7.65 -17.07
CA PRO A 133 -10.75 -7.86 -16.93
C PRO A 133 -10.42 -9.21 -16.29
N HIS A 134 -9.23 -9.73 -16.54
CA HIS A 134 -8.78 -10.98 -15.95
C HIS A 134 -8.36 -10.76 -14.49
N PRO A 135 -8.86 -11.54 -13.51
CA PRO A 135 -8.41 -11.43 -12.14
C PRO A 135 -7.03 -12.05 -11.97
N GLY A 136 -6.25 -11.52 -11.02
CA GLY A 136 -5.01 -12.10 -10.52
C GLY A 136 -5.04 -11.91 -9.01
N ARG A 137 -4.86 -12.99 -8.23
CA ARG A 137 -5.09 -12.97 -6.77
C ARG A 137 -6.45 -12.33 -6.37
N HIS A 138 -7.51 -12.60 -7.13
CA HIS A 138 -8.88 -12.08 -6.91
C HIS A 138 -9.03 -10.53 -6.97
N GLN A 139 -8.00 -9.80 -7.37
CA GLN A 139 -7.98 -8.35 -7.48
C GLN A 139 -7.74 -7.90 -8.92
N TYR A 140 -7.79 -6.61 -9.16
CA TYR A 140 -7.64 -5.95 -10.47
C TYR A 140 -6.79 -4.68 -10.35
N LEU A 141 -6.45 -4.08 -11.48
CA LEU A 141 -5.55 -2.92 -11.54
C LEU A 141 -6.32 -1.63 -11.81
N LEU A 142 -6.01 -0.61 -11.04
CA LEU A 142 -6.40 0.76 -11.34
C LEU A 142 -5.56 1.32 -12.49
N ASP A 143 -6.16 2.20 -13.28
CA ASP A 143 -5.51 2.94 -14.35
C ASP A 143 -4.68 4.08 -13.77
N MET A 144 -3.47 3.75 -13.31
CA MET A 144 -2.55 4.75 -12.76
C MET A 144 -2.17 5.84 -13.77
N GLY A 145 -2.39 5.63 -15.08
CA GLY A 145 -2.20 6.67 -16.09
C GLY A 145 -3.25 7.78 -16.08
N ASN A 146 -4.38 7.57 -15.39
CA ASN A 146 -5.42 8.56 -15.17
C ASN A 146 -5.07 9.45 -13.96
N PRO A 147 -4.87 10.78 -14.13
CA PRO A 147 -4.57 11.67 -13.02
C PRO A 147 -5.60 11.65 -11.88
N ALA A 148 -6.88 11.43 -12.19
CA ALA A 148 -7.94 11.37 -11.18
C ALA A 148 -7.78 10.17 -10.22
N VAL A 149 -7.26 9.04 -10.71
CA VAL A 149 -6.93 7.86 -9.89
C VAL A 149 -5.80 8.22 -8.93
N VAL A 150 -4.75 8.87 -9.42
CA VAL A 150 -3.60 9.29 -8.61
C VAL A 150 -4.02 10.32 -7.55
N ASP A 151 -4.86 11.28 -7.91
CA ASP A 151 -5.41 12.29 -6.99
C ASP A 151 -6.26 11.65 -5.89
N TYR A 152 -7.14 10.71 -6.25
CA TYR A 152 -7.94 9.96 -5.29
C TYR A 152 -7.05 9.18 -4.31
N LEU A 153 -6.10 8.38 -4.82
CA LEU A 153 -5.22 7.57 -3.98
C LEU A 153 -4.37 8.45 -3.07
N TYR A 154 -3.82 9.56 -3.59
CA TYR A 154 -3.09 10.52 -2.77
C TYR A 154 -3.94 11.07 -1.64
N GLY A 155 -5.15 11.56 -1.91
CA GLY A 155 -6.01 12.13 -0.87
C GLY A 155 -6.41 11.10 0.20
N ARG A 156 -6.69 9.86 -0.21
CA ARG A 156 -7.01 8.77 0.74
C ARG A 156 -5.81 8.41 1.62
N LEU A 157 -4.65 8.21 1.02
CA LEU A 157 -3.43 7.84 1.74
C LEU A 157 -2.92 8.98 2.61
N GLU A 158 -2.93 10.22 2.12
CA GLU A 158 -2.51 11.40 2.90
C GLU A 158 -3.39 11.56 4.15
N ALA A 159 -4.72 11.47 4.02
CA ALA A 159 -5.62 11.53 5.16
C ALA A 159 -5.36 10.42 6.21
N LEU A 160 -5.05 9.20 5.77
CA LEU A 160 -4.70 8.09 6.65
C LEU A 160 -3.37 8.32 7.39
N LEU A 161 -2.36 8.80 6.67
CA LEU A 161 -1.02 8.99 7.20
C LEU A 161 -0.90 10.25 8.06
N ALA A 162 -1.77 11.25 7.86
CA ALA A 162 -1.80 12.47 8.67
C ALA A 162 -2.31 12.23 10.11
N ASP A 163 -3.22 11.27 10.33
CA ASP A 163 -3.84 11.05 11.64
C ASP A 163 -3.12 9.99 12.51
N ALA A 164 -2.29 9.13 11.90
CA ALA A 164 -1.57 8.08 12.59
C ALA A 164 -0.05 8.32 12.61
N PRO A 165 0.68 7.94 13.67
CA PRO A 165 2.12 8.17 13.77
C PRO A 165 2.92 7.14 12.95
N VAL A 166 2.57 6.96 11.68
CA VAL A 166 3.23 6.03 10.75
C VAL A 166 4.55 6.64 10.29
N CYS A 167 5.65 5.90 10.44
CA CYS A 167 6.98 6.34 10.02
C CYS A 167 7.60 5.43 8.94
N TYR A 168 6.90 4.37 8.55
CA TYR A 168 7.32 3.42 7.52
C TYR A 168 6.12 2.92 6.71
N ILE A 169 6.30 2.80 5.40
CA ILE A 169 5.30 2.21 4.50
C ILE A 169 5.91 1.00 3.79
N LYS A 170 5.23 -0.15 3.89
CA LYS A 170 5.40 -1.27 2.97
C LYS A 170 4.40 -1.07 1.83
N TRP A 171 4.87 -0.50 0.73
CA TRP A 171 4.11 -0.39 -0.50
C TRP A 171 4.27 -1.67 -1.30
N ASP A 172 3.18 -2.38 -1.52
CA ASP A 172 3.14 -3.68 -2.20
C ASP A 172 2.43 -3.60 -3.55
N MET A 173 2.57 -4.65 -4.37
CA MET A 173 1.97 -4.77 -5.70
C MET A 173 1.91 -6.25 -6.11
N ASN A 174 0.75 -6.88 -5.94
CA ASN A 174 0.62 -8.35 -5.92
C ASN A 174 0.09 -8.99 -7.22
N ARG A 175 0.09 -8.28 -8.36
CA ARG A 175 -0.21 -8.91 -9.67
C ARG A 175 0.39 -8.19 -10.86
N SER A 176 0.72 -8.92 -11.91
CA SER A 176 1.13 -8.34 -13.20
C SER A 176 -0.04 -7.68 -13.94
N ILE A 177 0.31 -6.72 -14.80
CA ILE A 177 -0.62 -6.14 -15.77
C ILE A 177 -0.95 -7.18 -16.86
N SER A 178 -2.23 -7.48 -17.04
CA SER A 178 -2.76 -8.40 -18.06
C SER A 178 -3.56 -7.68 -19.13
N ASP A 179 -4.51 -6.84 -18.73
CA ASP A 179 -5.46 -6.17 -19.60
C ASP A 179 -5.03 -4.72 -19.81
N ALA A 180 -3.92 -4.50 -20.51
CA ALA A 180 -3.25 -3.19 -20.67
C ALA A 180 -4.00 -2.20 -21.57
N TRP A 181 -5.23 -1.85 -21.19
CA TRP A 181 -6.12 -0.91 -21.89
C TRP A 181 -6.71 0.09 -20.89
N SER A 182 -6.55 1.38 -21.19
CA SER A 182 -7.11 2.47 -20.39
C SER A 182 -8.41 2.96 -21.02
N ARG A 183 -9.50 3.00 -20.26
CA ARG A 183 -10.80 3.50 -20.74
C ARG A 183 -10.86 5.03 -20.79
N THR A 184 -9.88 5.70 -20.20
CA THR A 184 -9.79 7.17 -20.14
C THR A 184 -8.75 7.74 -21.12
N THR A 185 -7.92 6.88 -21.73
CA THR A 185 -6.95 7.24 -22.76
C THR A 185 -7.57 7.21 -24.16
N ASP A 186 -7.22 8.18 -25.00
CA ASP A 186 -7.60 8.20 -26.43
C ASP A 186 -7.27 6.86 -27.13
N PRO A 187 -8.18 6.28 -27.94
CA PRO A 187 -7.93 5.03 -28.66
C PRO A 187 -6.61 5.01 -29.47
N ALA A 188 -6.22 6.13 -30.07
CA ALA A 188 -4.97 6.24 -30.83
C ALA A 188 -3.72 6.23 -29.93
N ALA A 189 -3.87 6.48 -28.63
CA ALA A 189 -2.78 6.56 -27.67
C ALA A 189 -2.65 5.32 -26.77
N GLN A 190 -3.41 4.25 -27.03
CA GLN A 190 -3.41 3.04 -26.19
C GLN A 190 -2.04 2.35 -26.08
N GLY A 191 -1.19 2.51 -27.10
CA GLY A 191 0.20 2.02 -27.06
C GLY A 191 1.09 2.66 -25.98
N THR A 192 0.60 3.71 -25.30
CA THR A 192 1.33 4.42 -24.23
C THR A 192 0.90 4.01 -22.81
N VAL A 193 -0.15 3.20 -22.66
CA VAL A 193 -0.80 2.90 -21.37
C VAL A 193 0.19 2.34 -20.35
N LEU A 194 1.02 1.37 -20.72
CA LEU A 194 2.00 0.78 -19.80
C LEU A 194 3.03 1.80 -19.29
N HIS A 195 3.47 2.73 -20.15
CA HIS A 195 4.40 3.78 -19.73
C HIS A 195 3.72 4.80 -18.83
N ARG A 196 2.51 5.26 -19.21
CA ARG A 196 1.70 6.19 -18.42
C ARG A 196 1.35 5.63 -17.05
N TYR A 197 1.05 4.33 -16.96
CA TYR A 197 0.83 3.63 -15.69
C TYR A 197 2.02 3.81 -14.74
N ILE A 198 3.25 3.54 -15.21
CA ILE A 198 4.45 3.69 -14.39
C ILE A 198 4.72 5.14 -14.02
N LEU A 199 4.48 6.09 -14.94
CA LEU A 199 4.58 7.52 -14.62
C LEU A 199 3.58 7.95 -13.54
N GLY A 200 2.38 7.40 -13.53
CA GLY A 200 1.38 7.62 -12.48
C GLY A 200 1.79 7.06 -11.13
N VAL A 201 2.36 5.85 -11.10
CA VAL A 201 2.96 5.28 -9.89
C VAL A 201 4.08 6.18 -9.36
N TYR A 202 4.98 6.66 -10.23
CA TYR A 202 6.03 7.60 -9.84
C TYR A 202 5.46 8.92 -9.31
N ALA A 203 4.42 9.46 -9.97
CA ALA A 203 3.77 10.68 -9.51
C ALA A 203 3.15 10.53 -8.12
N LEU A 204 2.55 9.37 -7.80
CA LEU A 204 2.03 9.11 -6.46
C LEU A 204 3.16 9.01 -5.42
N TYR A 205 4.24 8.31 -5.75
CA TYR A 205 5.44 8.25 -4.90
C TYR A 205 6.03 9.64 -4.62
N GLU A 206 6.16 10.48 -5.64
CA GLU A 206 6.71 11.84 -5.51
C GLU A 206 5.84 12.76 -4.66
N ARG A 207 4.53 12.55 -4.63
CA ARG A 207 3.63 13.34 -3.78
C ARG A 207 3.64 12.91 -2.31
N LEU A 208 3.97 11.64 -2.05
CA LEU A 208 4.00 11.06 -0.71
C LEU A 208 5.38 11.10 -0.04
N THR A 209 6.45 11.53 -0.74
CA THR A 209 7.83 11.53 -0.24
C THR A 209 8.52 12.89 -0.35
#